data_AF-A0A0N0V6H7-F1
#
_entry.id   AF-A0A0N0V6H7-F1
#
_cell.length_a   1.000
_cell.length_b   1.000
_cell.length_c   1.000
_cell.angle_alpha   90.00
_cell.angle_beta   90.00
_cell.angle_gamma   90.00
#
_symmetry.space_group_name_H-M   'P 1'
#
loop_
_entity.id
_entity.type
_entity.pdbx_description
1 polymer ?
#
loop_
_entity_poly.entity_id
_entity_poly.type
_entity_poly.pdbx_seq_one_letter_code
_entity_poly.pdbx_strand_id
1 'polypeptide(L)'
;MAMTSALGDHDGSHYRAPGTARSSTAASTTSSSTRIALFNSLTPSSTALVSECGDTPYRPLPRSLKISWQWNKLRTFFLGTEASSKMFAVTEHSGLFGRTTGAPCLLLHNGPTGKDPILAAAGETLRDGLSDPGVLESIVNVSAAPGTDNDTRVATEIVQALYDDVEQCVVFRWAIESKPEEAGQDGIFTREEFEWTMTPVRAATDAKYCHEFKLYRVGDVKAPNEYLAMASWKEAAWKTCKIDFSDNGIQKSFGDRWSLMVIMSALRMWQLGRSGQASLEYVSN
;
A
#
# COMPACT_ATOMS: atom_id res chain seq x y z
N MET A 1 76.37 16.18 60.33
CA MET A 1 76.52 16.15 58.86
C MET A 1 75.82 14.89 58.39
N ALA A 2 74.80 14.87 57.54
CA ALA A 2 74.36 15.83 56.54
C ALA A 2 72.84 16.08 56.64
N MET A 3 72.45 17.26 56.18
CA MET A 3 71.18 17.95 56.39
C MET A 3 70.16 17.67 55.28
N THR A 4 68.92 17.88 55.68
CA THR A 4 67.65 17.93 54.95
C THR A 4 67.51 19.09 53.96
N SER A 5 66.52 18.92 53.06
CA SER A 5 65.57 19.93 52.50
C SER A 5 66.03 20.99 51.50
N ALA A 6 65.38 21.00 50.31
CA ALA A 6 64.52 22.08 49.74
C ALA A 6 64.36 21.81 48.22
N LEU A 7 63.19 21.41 47.67
CA LEU A 7 61.95 22.14 47.33
C LEU A 7 62.03 23.13 46.15
N GLY A 8 61.22 22.83 45.12
CA GLY A 8 60.66 23.74 44.10
C GLY A 8 61.25 23.57 42.69
N ASP A 9 60.52 23.66 41.58
CA ASP A 9 59.09 23.65 41.26
C ASP A 9 58.98 23.59 39.71
N HIS A 10 57.84 23.11 39.18
CA HIS A 10 57.34 23.24 37.78
C HIS A 10 58.11 22.52 36.63
N ASP A 11 57.49 21.89 35.63
CA ASP A 11 56.12 21.96 35.10
C ASP A 11 55.69 20.60 34.50
N GLY A 12 54.44 20.23 34.76
CA GLY A 12 53.85 18.94 34.45
C GLY A 12 53.06 18.97 33.14
N SER A 13 53.18 17.88 32.38
CA SER A 13 52.35 17.58 31.22
C SER A 13 50.87 17.48 31.61
N HIS A 14 50.05 18.43 31.17
CA HIS A 14 48.59 18.33 31.25
C HIS A 14 47.96 18.21 29.86
N TYR A 15 47.58 16.97 29.52
CA TYR A 15 46.47 16.71 28.61
C TYR A 15 45.22 17.35 29.20
N ARG A 16 44.67 18.34 28.50
CA ARG A 16 43.45 19.06 28.89
C ARG A 16 42.26 18.47 28.13
N ALA A 17 41.37 17.81 28.85
CA ALA A 17 39.99 17.61 28.41
C ALA A 17 39.21 18.93 28.54
N PRO A 18 38.35 19.25 27.57
CA PRO A 18 37.06 19.87 27.84
C PRO A 18 35.98 19.07 27.09
N GLY A 19 34.79 18.80 27.61
CA GLY A 19 33.95 19.58 28.51
C GLY A 19 32.54 19.24 28.04
N THR A 20 31.72 18.72 28.94
CA THR A 20 30.34 18.28 28.68
C THR A 20 29.47 19.45 28.23
N ALA A 21 29.08 19.47 26.96
CA ALA A 21 28.00 20.32 26.45
C ALA A 21 26.72 19.49 26.33
N ARG A 22 25.80 19.68 27.30
CA ARG A 22 24.38 19.41 27.10
C ARG A 22 23.86 20.41 26.07
N SER A 23 23.25 19.94 24.98
CA SER A 23 22.10 20.66 24.41
C SER A 23 21.27 19.77 23.48
N SER A 24 20.02 19.58 23.93
CA SER A 24 18.78 19.40 23.16
C SER A 24 18.74 18.39 22.01
N THR A 25 18.54 17.13 22.38
CA THR A 25 17.73 16.18 21.61
C THR A 25 16.31 16.76 21.46
N ALA A 26 15.97 17.21 20.27
CA ALA A 26 14.58 17.27 19.82
C ALA A 26 14.47 16.36 18.60
N ALA A 27 14.59 15.04 18.84
CA ALA A 27 13.98 14.08 17.94
C ALA A 27 12.49 14.38 18.00
N SER A 28 11.92 14.92 16.91
CA SER A 28 10.48 15.03 16.77
C SER A 28 9.93 13.61 16.61
N THR A 29 9.77 12.92 17.73
CA THR A 29 8.96 11.72 17.83
C THR A 29 7.50 12.17 17.74
N THR A 30 7.06 12.48 16.52
CA THR A 30 5.63 12.51 16.22
C THR A 30 5.13 11.09 16.42
N SER A 31 4.37 10.87 17.49
CA SER A 31 3.76 9.58 17.82
C SER A 31 2.96 9.06 16.63
N SER A 32 2.83 7.74 16.50
CA SER A 32 2.01 7.09 15.47
C SER A 32 0.58 7.65 15.43
N SER A 33 0.04 8.08 16.59
CA SER A 33 -1.26 8.76 16.68
C SER A 33 -1.31 10.12 15.98
N THR A 34 -0.20 10.86 15.91
CA THR A 34 -0.10 12.15 15.22
C THR A 34 -0.03 11.97 13.69
N ARG A 35 0.59 10.89 13.21
CA ARG A 35 0.56 10.51 11.79
C ARG A 35 -0.83 10.02 11.34
N ILE A 36 -1.53 9.28 12.21
CA ILE A 36 -2.92 8.83 11.97
C ILE A 36 -3.89 10.02 11.87
N ALA A 37 -3.71 11.09 12.65
CA ALA A 37 -4.56 12.28 12.57
C ALA A 37 -4.37 13.08 11.26
N LEU A 38 -3.17 13.05 10.67
CA LEU A 38 -2.86 13.68 9.38
C LEU A 38 -3.52 12.95 8.21
N PHE A 39 -3.63 11.62 8.28
CA PHE A 39 -4.28 10.76 7.27
C PHE A 39 -5.73 11.19 6.97
N ASN A 40 -6.47 11.64 7.99
CA ASN A 40 -7.85 12.11 7.85
C ASN A 40 -8.00 13.51 7.22
N SER A 41 -6.90 14.26 7.05
CA SER A 41 -6.92 15.64 6.51
C SER A 41 -6.46 15.74 5.05
N LEU A 42 -5.95 14.66 4.48
CA LEU A 42 -5.43 14.65 3.12
C LEU A 42 -6.58 14.52 2.11
N THR A 43 -7.14 15.65 1.69
CA THR A 43 -7.83 15.71 0.39
C THR A 43 -6.75 15.59 -0.70
N PRO A 44 -6.84 14.62 -1.64
CA PRO A 44 -5.85 14.48 -2.69
C PRO A 44 -5.79 15.76 -3.52
N SER A 45 -4.63 16.40 -3.61
CA SER A 45 -4.41 17.42 -4.62
C SER A 45 -4.55 16.74 -5.99
N SER A 46 -5.56 17.17 -6.76
CA SER A 46 -6.01 16.62 -8.03
C SER A 46 -4.89 16.14 -8.94
N THR A 47 -4.75 14.82 -9.13
CA THR A 47 -4.47 14.19 -10.44
C THR A 47 -4.89 12.72 -10.41
N ALA A 48 -6.15 12.44 -10.71
CA ALA A 48 -6.55 11.07 -11.02
C ALA A 48 -5.68 10.52 -12.16
N LEU A 49 -5.33 9.24 -12.13
CA LEU A 49 -4.57 8.55 -13.18
C LEU A 49 -5.40 8.39 -14.46
N VAL A 50 -6.72 8.33 -14.31
CA VAL A 50 -7.70 8.09 -15.36
C VAL A 50 -8.90 9.02 -15.19
N SER A 51 -9.59 9.32 -16.30
CA SER A 51 -10.77 10.19 -16.31
C SER A 51 -12.07 9.46 -15.93
N GLU A 52 -12.08 8.14 -16.03
CA GLU A 52 -13.26 7.31 -15.76
C GLU A 52 -12.86 5.92 -15.23
N CYS A 53 -13.71 5.38 -14.36
CA CYS A 53 -13.68 4.02 -13.87
C CYS A 53 -15.09 3.45 -14.00
N GLY A 54 -15.22 2.21 -14.47
CA GLY A 54 -16.48 1.48 -14.51
C GLY A 54 -16.91 1.06 -13.11
N ASP A 55 -18.19 1.21 -12.80
CA ASP A 55 -18.73 0.96 -11.46
C ASP A 55 -18.85 -0.53 -11.12
N THR A 56 -19.04 -1.37 -12.14
CA THR A 56 -19.35 -2.78 -11.99
C THR A 56 -18.53 -3.63 -12.96
N PRO A 57 -17.85 -4.67 -12.46
CA PRO A 57 -17.24 -5.69 -13.31
C PRO A 57 -18.26 -6.36 -14.25
N TYR A 58 -17.87 -6.62 -15.50
CA TYR A 58 -18.72 -7.26 -16.52
C TYR A 58 -19.16 -8.69 -16.13
N ARG A 59 -18.52 -9.24 -15.12
CA ARG A 59 -18.82 -10.53 -14.50
C ARG A 59 -18.41 -10.51 -13.03
N PRO A 60 -19.02 -11.36 -12.18
CA PRO A 60 -18.63 -11.45 -10.78
C PRO A 60 -17.13 -11.69 -10.61
N LEU A 61 -16.53 -10.95 -9.67
CA LEU A 61 -15.14 -11.16 -9.28
C LEU A 61 -15.01 -12.55 -8.63
N PRO A 62 -14.08 -13.40 -9.09
CA PRO A 62 -13.83 -14.66 -8.43
C PRO A 62 -13.31 -14.46 -7.00
N ARG A 63 -13.58 -15.43 -6.14
CA ARG A 63 -12.98 -15.49 -4.79
C ARG A 63 -11.45 -15.56 -4.83
N SER A 64 -10.87 -16.21 -5.83
CA SER A 64 -9.42 -16.35 -5.98
C SER A 64 -9.01 -15.87 -7.36
N LEU A 65 -8.07 -14.93 -7.39
CA LEU A 65 -7.48 -14.36 -8.59
C LEU A 65 -5.98 -14.63 -8.59
N LYS A 66 -5.46 -15.00 -9.76
CA LYS A 66 -4.04 -15.23 -10.01
C LYS A 66 -3.61 -14.45 -11.22
N ILE A 67 -2.39 -13.91 -11.16
CA ILE A 67 -1.74 -13.38 -12.34
C ILE A 67 -1.37 -14.55 -13.26
N SER A 68 -1.85 -14.48 -14.50
CA SER A 68 -1.34 -15.24 -15.63
C SER A 68 -0.50 -14.31 -16.50
N TRP A 69 0.81 -14.58 -16.51
CA TRP A 69 1.74 -13.81 -17.32
C TRP A 69 1.76 -14.34 -18.75
N GLN A 70 1.66 -13.44 -19.73
CA GLN A 70 1.93 -13.77 -21.11
C GLN A 70 3.07 -12.90 -21.64
N TRP A 71 4.09 -13.55 -22.19
CA TRP A 71 5.21 -12.85 -22.82
C TRP A 71 4.79 -12.40 -24.22
N ASN A 72 4.06 -11.31 -24.33
CA ASN A 72 3.96 -10.56 -25.58
C ASN A 72 4.56 -9.16 -25.39
N LYS A 73 4.81 -8.44 -26.49
CA LYS A 73 5.48 -7.12 -26.48
C LYS A 73 4.69 -6.02 -25.74
N LEU A 74 3.49 -6.31 -25.24
CA LEU A 74 2.67 -5.40 -24.45
C LEU A 74 2.94 -5.69 -22.98
N ARG A 75 3.10 -4.65 -22.16
CA ARG A 75 3.23 -4.76 -20.70
C ARG A 75 1.88 -5.14 -20.08
N THR A 76 1.33 -6.27 -20.49
CA THR A 76 -0.02 -6.73 -20.16
C THR A 76 0.05 -8.13 -19.57
N PHE A 77 -0.63 -8.30 -18.45
CA PHE A 77 -0.88 -9.59 -17.84
C PHE A 77 -2.37 -9.74 -17.55
N PHE A 78 -2.83 -10.93 -17.14
CA PHE A 78 -4.25 -11.16 -16.92
C PHE A 78 -4.50 -11.69 -15.51
N LEU A 79 -5.64 -11.31 -14.95
CA LEU A 79 -6.21 -11.94 -13.77
C LEU A 79 -7.22 -13.00 -14.20
N GLY A 80 -7.19 -14.13 -13.51
CA GLY A 80 -8.19 -15.18 -13.60
C GLY A 80 -8.07 -16.19 -12.47
N THR A 81 -8.96 -17.16 -12.43
CA THR A 81 -8.96 -18.22 -11.39
C THR A 81 -7.77 -19.19 -11.53
N GLU A 82 -7.24 -19.31 -12.74
CA GLU A 82 -6.20 -20.24 -13.14
C GLU A 82 -5.19 -19.56 -14.06
N ALA A 83 -4.00 -20.15 -14.22
CA ALA A 83 -2.93 -19.58 -15.05
C ALA A 83 -3.29 -19.46 -16.55
N SER A 84 -4.31 -20.18 -17.03
CA SER A 84 -4.83 -20.10 -18.40
C SER A 84 -6.02 -19.16 -18.53
N SER A 85 -6.63 -18.76 -17.42
CA SER A 85 -7.86 -17.97 -17.40
C SER A 85 -7.54 -16.49 -17.56
N LYS A 86 -7.96 -15.91 -18.69
CA LYS A 86 -7.84 -14.47 -18.98
C LYS A 86 -9.19 -13.80 -18.78
N MET A 87 -9.46 -13.36 -17.55
CA MET A 87 -10.74 -12.74 -17.22
C MET A 87 -10.67 -11.22 -17.29
N PHE A 88 -9.63 -10.64 -16.69
CA PHE A 88 -9.40 -9.21 -16.66
C PHE A 88 -7.97 -8.92 -17.11
N ALA A 89 -7.80 -8.06 -18.11
CA ALA A 89 -6.48 -7.58 -18.50
C ALA A 89 -5.99 -6.54 -17.49
N VAL A 90 -4.70 -6.57 -17.21
CA VAL A 90 -4.00 -5.54 -16.44
C VAL A 90 -2.86 -5.02 -17.30
N THR A 91 -2.84 -3.72 -17.58
CA THR A 91 -1.76 -3.09 -18.36
C THR A 91 -0.91 -2.20 -17.48
N GLU A 92 0.41 -2.34 -17.59
CA GLU A 92 1.39 -1.47 -16.98
C GLU A 92 1.78 -0.36 -17.97
N HIS A 93 1.32 0.84 -17.67
CA HIS A 93 1.52 2.04 -18.48
C HIS A 93 2.80 2.77 -18.02
N SER A 94 3.61 3.25 -18.96
CA SER A 94 4.87 3.95 -18.65
C SER A 94 4.70 5.47 -18.48
N GLY A 95 3.49 6.00 -18.67
CA GLY A 95 3.19 7.43 -18.57
C GLY A 95 3.47 8.24 -19.84
N LEU A 96 4.29 7.77 -20.78
CA LEU A 96 4.72 8.58 -21.93
C LEU A 96 3.65 8.82 -23.02
N PHE A 97 2.60 8.00 -23.15
CA PHE A 97 1.55 8.15 -24.18
C PHE A 97 0.28 7.37 -23.82
N GLY A 98 -0.93 7.94 -23.91
CA GLY A 98 -2.17 7.15 -23.81
C GLY A 98 -3.31 7.78 -23.00
N ARG A 99 -4.23 6.94 -22.51
CA ARG A 99 -5.45 7.31 -21.74
C ARG A 99 -5.16 7.72 -20.28
N THR A 100 -3.91 7.91 -19.90
CA THR A 100 -3.51 8.23 -18.52
C THR A 100 -2.96 9.64 -18.43
N THR A 101 -2.98 10.23 -17.24
CA THR A 101 -2.55 11.61 -16.98
C THR A 101 -1.03 11.84 -17.03
N GLY A 102 -0.26 10.91 -17.60
CA GLY A 102 1.18 11.05 -17.81
C GLY A 102 2.08 10.33 -16.80
N ALA A 103 1.51 9.75 -15.74
CA ALA A 103 2.25 8.97 -14.74
C ALA A 103 2.30 7.47 -15.08
N PRO A 104 3.37 6.74 -14.69
CA PRO A 104 3.39 5.28 -14.72
C PRO A 104 2.30 4.71 -13.80
N CYS A 105 1.52 3.75 -14.30
CA CYS A 105 0.42 3.18 -13.53
C CYS A 105 0.04 1.77 -14.01
N LEU A 106 -0.63 1.02 -13.15
CA LEU A 106 -1.38 -0.18 -13.51
C LEU A 106 -2.83 0.21 -13.84
N LEU A 107 -3.38 -0.37 -14.91
CA LEU A 107 -4.78 -0.24 -15.29
C LEU A 107 -5.43 -1.62 -15.28
N LEU A 108 -6.50 -1.79 -14.51
CA LEU A 108 -7.35 -2.98 -14.54
C LEU A 108 -8.51 -2.75 -15.50
N HIS A 109 -8.65 -3.63 -16.48
CA HIS A 109 -9.68 -3.53 -17.51
C HIS A 109 -10.89 -4.40 -17.22
N ASN A 110 -12.06 -3.93 -17.63
CA ASN A 110 -13.36 -4.59 -17.51
C ASN A 110 -13.57 -5.67 -18.57
N GLY A 111 -12.57 -6.53 -18.75
CA GLY A 111 -12.55 -7.51 -19.81
C GLY A 111 -11.14 -8.04 -20.08
N PRO A 112 -11.01 -9.04 -20.96
CA PRO A 112 -9.76 -9.73 -21.23
C PRO A 112 -8.81 -8.96 -22.16
N THR A 113 -9.10 -7.70 -22.50
CA THR A 113 -8.27 -6.90 -23.42
C THR A 113 -7.98 -5.52 -22.86
N GLY A 114 -6.83 -4.94 -23.23
CA GLY A 114 -6.49 -3.55 -22.86
C GLY A 114 -7.35 -2.48 -23.55
N LYS A 115 -8.33 -2.89 -24.36
CA LYS A 115 -9.30 -1.98 -24.99
C LYS A 115 -10.61 -1.87 -24.19
N ASP A 116 -10.87 -2.84 -23.32
CA ASP A 116 -12.06 -2.86 -22.48
C ASP A 116 -12.03 -1.67 -21.49
N PRO A 117 -13.21 -1.17 -21.03
CA PRO A 117 -13.30 -0.04 -20.10
C PRO A 117 -12.41 -0.23 -18.87
N ILE A 118 -11.90 0.86 -18.29
CA ILE A 118 -11.04 0.76 -17.09
C ILE A 118 -11.95 0.58 -15.87
N LEU A 119 -11.69 -0.43 -15.03
CA LEU A 119 -12.36 -0.59 -13.73
C LEU A 119 -11.65 0.20 -12.64
N ALA A 120 -10.32 0.18 -12.65
CA ALA A 120 -9.52 0.81 -11.62
C ALA A 120 -8.09 1.04 -12.11
N ALA A 121 -7.38 1.97 -11.47
CA ALA A 121 -5.99 2.27 -11.76
C ALA A 121 -5.17 2.42 -10.46
N ALA A 122 -3.87 2.17 -10.51
CA ALA A 122 -2.99 2.41 -9.37
C ALA A 122 -1.61 2.91 -9.80
N GLY A 123 -1.02 3.84 -9.05
CA GLY A 123 0.21 4.51 -9.43
C GLY A 123 0.82 5.27 -8.27
N GLU A 124 1.81 6.12 -8.56
CA GLU A 124 2.43 6.98 -7.57
C GLU A 124 1.60 8.24 -7.32
N THR A 125 1.65 8.77 -6.09
CA THR A 125 1.26 10.15 -5.85
C THR A 125 2.19 11.08 -6.62
N LEU A 126 1.66 12.17 -7.17
CA LEU A 126 2.53 13.27 -7.59
C LEU A 126 3.14 13.86 -6.32
N ARG A 127 4.38 13.47 -6.02
CA ARG A 127 5.13 14.06 -4.91
C ARG A 127 5.31 15.54 -5.21
N ASP A 128 4.81 16.41 -4.34
CA ASP A 128 5.33 17.76 -4.30
C ASP A 128 6.76 17.71 -3.72
N GLY A 129 7.57 18.74 -3.97
CA GLY A 129 8.94 18.79 -3.44
C GLY A 129 9.03 18.88 -1.91
N LEU A 130 7.90 18.85 -1.19
CA LEU A 130 7.78 18.96 0.27
C LEU A 130 7.36 17.63 0.93
N SER A 131 7.02 16.62 0.13
CA SER A 131 6.60 15.31 0.61
C SER A 131 7.77 14.61 1.32
N ASP A 132 7.54 14.09 2.53
CA ASP A 132 8.56 13.39 3.32
C ASP A 132 9.12 12.20 2.50
N PRO A 133 10.43 12.17 2.20
CA PRO A 133 11.02 11.15 1.34
C PRO A 133 10.86 9.72 1.90
N GLY A 134 10.67 9.56 3.21
CA GLY A 134 10.41 8.28 3.87
C GLY A 134 8.97 7.78 3.76
N VAL A 135 8.03 8.59 3.23
CA VAL A 135 6.63 8.18 3.09
C VAL A 135 6.41 7.59 1.69
N LEU A 136 6.14 6.29 1.64
CA LEU A 136 5.78 5.61 0.41
C LEU A 136 4.25 5.61 0.24
N GLU A 137 3.78 6.52 -0.60
CA GLU A 137 2.37 6.62 -0.98
C GLU A 137 2.14 6.15 -2.42
N SER A 138 0.98 5.55 -2.61
CA SER A 138 0.42 5.25 -3.92
C SER A 138 -1.00 5.77 -3.99
N ILE A 139 -1.48 6.04 -5.19
CA ILE A 139 -2.88 6.33 -5.43
C ILE A 139 -3.57 5.15 -6.08
N VAL A 140 -4.84 4.93 -5.74
CA VAL A 140 -5.74 4.00 -6.40
C VAL A 140 -6.97 4.75 -6.86
N ASN A 141 -7.28 4.65 -8.15
CA ASN A 141 -8.52 5.14 -8.71
C ASN A 141 -9.54 4.03 -8.85
N VAL A 142 -10.75 4.30 -8.38
CA VAL A 142 -11.95 3.48 -8.54
C VAL A 142 -13.11 4.39 -8.90
N SER A 143 -14.27 3.83 -9.25
CA SER A 143 -15.48 4.63 -9.43
C SER A 143 -15.79 5.45 -8.19
N ALA A 144 -16.35 6.64 -8.40
CA ALA A 144 -16.84 7.47 -7.32
C ALA A 144 -18.00 6.76 -6.60
N ALA A 145 -18.16 6.99 -5.30
CA ALA A 145 -19.27 6.42 -4.55
C ALA A 145 -20.60 6.99 -5.09
N PRO A 146 -21.66 6.16 -5.25
CA PRO A 146 -22.98 6.65 -5.61
C PRO A 146 -23.45 7.80 -4.71
N GLY A 147 -23.98 8.86 -5.32
CA GLY A 147 -24.44 10.05 -4.59
C GLY A 147 -23.34 11.10 -4.32
N THR A 148 -22.12 10.87 -4.79
CA THR A 148 -21.12 11.94 -4.94
C THR A 148 -21.52 12.90 -6.07
N ASP A 149 -20.92 14.10 -6.09
CA ASP A 149 -21.21 15.13 -7.09
C ASP A 149 -21.20 14.54 -8.52
N ASN A 150 -22.19 14.90 -9.34
CA ASN A 150 -22.45 14.28 -10.65
C ASN A 150 -21.27 14.42 -11.62
N ASP A 151 -20.39 15.40 -11.39
CA ASP A 151 -19.21 15.63 -12.21
C ASP A 151 -18.01 14.75 -11.80
N THR A 152 -18.04 14.15 -10.60
CA THR A 152 -16.96 13.29 -10.09
C THR A 152 -17.20 11.85 -10.48
N ARG A 153 -16.53 11.38 -11.54
CA ARG A 153 -16.63 9.98 -12.02
C ARG A 153 -15.64 9.03 -11.35
N VAL A 154 -14.58 9.57 -10.76
CA VAL A 154 -13.46 8.79 -10.23
C VAL A 154 -13.13 9.27 -8.82
N ALA A 155 -13.07 8.34 -7.87
CA ALA A 155 -12.47 8.58 -6.57
C ALA A 155 -10.96 8.31 -6.64
N THR A 156 -10.16 9.12 -5.92
CA THR A 156 -8.71 8.90 -5.77
C THR A 156 -8.41 8.61 -4.32
N GLU A 157 -8.02 7.37 -4.05
CA GLU A 157 -7.72 6.88 -2.71
C GLU A 157 -6.21 6.75 -2.51
N ILE A 158 -5.72 7.10 -1.32
CA ILE A 158 -4.32 6.95 -0.96
C ILE A 158 -4.11 5.58 -0.32
N VAL A 159 -3.12 4.84 -0.81
CA VAL A 159 -2.57 3.64 -0.18
C VAL A 159 -1.19 4.00 0.36
N GLN A 160 -1.08 4.07 1.68
CA GLN A 160 0.14 4.49 2.38
C GLN A 160 0.85 3.27 2.96
N ALA A 161 2.13 3.10 2.65
CA ALA A 161 2.98 2.12 3.30
C ALA A 161 3.52 2.68 4.63
N LEU A 162 3.49 1.87 5.67
CA LEU A 162 3.92 2.22 7.02
C LEU A 162 4.71 1.07 7.63
N TYR A 163 5.57 1.41 8.59
CA TYR A 163 6.22 0.45 9.46
C TYR A 163 5.41 0.29 10.75
N ASP A 164 5.02 -0.95 11.08
CA ASP A 164 4.42 -1.27 12.37
C ASP A 164 5.52 -1.67 13.35
N ASP A 165 5.85 -0.76 14.28
CA ASP A 165 6.87 -0.98 15.31
C ASP A 165 6.53 -2.11 16.29
N VAL A 166 5.25 -2.44 16.48
CA VAL A 166 4.84 -3.48 17.45
C VAL A 166 5.01 -4.86 16.83
N GLU A 167 4.47 -5.02 15.63
CA GLU A 167 4.53 -6.30 14.90
C GLU A 167 5.83 -6.47 14.10
N GLN A 168 6.65 -5.42 14.01
CA GLN A 168 7.91 -5.36 13.28
C GLN A 168 7.73 -5.79 11.81
N CYS A 169 6.75 -5.20 11.14
CA CYS A 169 6.36 -5.58 9.79
C CYS A 169 5.91 -4.38 8.95
N VAL A 170 5.86 -4.57 7.62
CA VAL A 170 5.31 -3.57 6.69
C VAL A 170 3.80 -3.69 6.66
N VAL A 171 3.12 -2.55 6.72
CA VAL A 171 1.67 -2.47 6.53
C VAL A 171 1.31 -1.47 5.43
N PHE A 172 0.19 -1.68 4.75
CA PHE A 172 -0.37 -0.73 3.79
C PHE A 172 -1.79 -0.35 4.21
N ARG A 173 -2.02 0.92 4.52
CA ARG A 173 -3.32 1.45 4.93
C ARG A 173 -4.01 2.21 3.81
N TRP A 174 -5.31 2.07 3.75
CA TRP A 174 -6.18 2.81 2.85
C TRP A 174 -7.58 2.86 3.43
N ALA A 175 -8.38 3.82 2.97
CA ALA A 175 -9.78 3.93 3.34
C ALA A 175 -10.63 4.06 2.09
N ILE A 176 -11.90 3.67 2.20
CA ILE A 176 -12.84 3.75 1.11
C ILE A 176 -14.27 3.91 1.65
N GLU A 177 -15.12 4.62 0.93
CA GLU A 177 -16.56 4.54 1.18
C GLU A 177 -17.11 3.20 0.71
N SER A 178 -17.60 2.41 1.65
CA SER A 178 -18.33 1.16 1.41
C SER A 178 -19.73 1.26 1.97
N LYS A 179 -20.59 0.38 1.46
CA LYS A 179 -21.97 0.28 1.86
C LYS A 179 -22.26 -1.18 2.21
N PRO A 180 -22.62 -1.48 3.47
CA PRO A 180 -23.02 -2.82 3.85
C PRO A 180 -24.22 -3.30 3.02
N GLU A 181 -24.21 -4.55 2.56
CA GLU A 181 -25.31 -5.16 1.80
C GLU A 181 -26.66 -5.00 2.51
N GLU A 182 -26.67 -5.12 3.83
CA GLU A 182 -27.86 -5.01 4.69
C GLU A 182 -28.50 -3.62 4.69
N ALA A 183 -27.78 -2.58 4.24
CA ALA A 183 -28.26 -1.21 4.26
C ALA A 183 -29.28 -0.91 3.13
N GLY A 184 -29.51 -1.84 2.20
CA GLY A 184 -30.50 -1.71 1.12
C GLY A 184 -30.23 -0.53 0.17
N GLN A 185 -31.17 -0.17 -0.71
CA GLN A 185 -30.95 0.87 -1.73
C GLN A 185 -30.70 2.27 -1.11
N ASP A 186 -31.31 2.57 0.04
CA ASP A 186 -31.22 3.86 0.73
C ASP A 186 -30.09 3.95 1.77
N GLY A 187 -29.33 2.87 1.94
CA GLY A 187 -28.20 2.84 2.87
C GLY A 187 -27.14 3.89 2.57
N ILE A 188 -26.62 4.49 3.63
CA ILE A 188 -25.59 5.53 3.57
C ILE A 188 -24.22 4.87 3.40
N PHE A 189 -23.41 5.43 2.51
CA PHE A 189 -22.00 5.07 2.39
C PHE A 189 -21.22 5.53 3.62
N THR A 190 -20.46 4.63 4.23
CA THR A 190 -19.59 4.93 5.37
C THR A 190 -18.14 4.80 4.95
N ARG A 191 -17.31 5.76 5.36
CA ARG A 191 -15.86 5.67 5.18
C ARG A 191 -15.30 4.62 6.13
N GLU A 192 -14.77 3.55 5.57
CA GLU A 192 -14.14 2.45 6.32
C GLU A 192 -12.63 2.41 6.01
N GLU A 193 -11.83 2.05 7.01
CA GLU A 193 -10.38 1.95 6.90
C GLU A 193 -9.91 0.49 6.96
N PHE A 194 -8.94 0.15 6.13
CA PHE A 194 -8.41 -1.20 5.97
C PHE A 194 -6.89 -1.18 5.96
N GLU A 195 -6.30 -2.28 6.45
CA GLU A 195 -4.84 -2.44 6.52
C GLU A 195 -4.43 -3.82 6.00
N TRP A 196 -3.55 -3.81 4.99
CA TRP A 196 -2.77 -4.99 4.65
C TRP A 196 -1.59 -5.11 5.61
N THR A 197 -1.54 -6.18 6.40
CA THR A 197 -0.41 -6.48 7.28
C THR A 197 0.44 -7.60 6.66
N MET A 198 1.75 -7.37 6.53
CA MET A 198 2.67 -8.42 6.10
C MET A 198 2.71 -9.54 7.13
N THR A 199 2.50 -10.78 6.71
CA THR A 199 2.73 -11.94 7.57
C THR A 199 4.22 -12.00 7.93
N PRO A 200 4.59 -11.97 9.23
CA PRO A 200 5.98 -12.01 9.63
C PRO A 200 6.68 -13.26 9.07
N VAL A 201 7.95 -13.12 8.67
CA VAL A 201 8.73 -14.23 8.06
C VAL A 201 8.73 -15.49 8.91
N ARG A 202 8.76 -15.34 10.25
CA ARG A 202 8.69 -16.45 11.22
C ARG A 202 7.35 -17.21 11.24
N ALA A 203 6.28 -16.59 10.74
CA ALA A 203 4.93 -17.14 10.71
C ALA A 203 4.51 -17.63 9.31
N ALA A 204 5.34 -17.38 8.28
CA ALA A 204 5.04 -17.83 6.92
C ALA A 204 5.08 -19.36 6.84
N THR A 205 3.94 -19.97 6.51
CA THR A 205 3.80 -21.44 6.45
C THR A 205 4.27 -22.04 5.13
N ASP A 206 4.35 -21.24 4.06
CA ASP A 206 4.89 -21.65 2.75
C ASP A 206 6.09 -20.78 2.39
N ALA A 207 7.30 -21.33 2.56
CA ALA A 207 8.55 -20.66 2.21
C ALA A 207 8.62 -20.22 0.72
N LYS A 208 7.77 -20.78 -0.15
CA LYS A 208 7.67 -20.34 -1.55
C LYS A 208 6.90 -19.04 -1.71
N TYR A 209 6.00 -18.67 -0.79
CA TYR A 209 5.23 -17.42 -0.79
C TYR A 209 5.62 -16.56 0.42
N CYS A 210 6.90 -16.20 0.50
CA CYS A 210 7.45 -15.42 1.61
C CYS A 210 6.91 -13.97 1.70
N HIS A 211 6.26 -13.47 0.65
CA HIS A 211 5.52 -12.21 0.69
C HIS A 211 4.03 -12.50 0.75
N GLU A 212 3.51 -12.65 1.95
CA GLU A 212 2.09 -12.81 2.23
C GLU A 212 1.61 -11.58 3.02
N PHE A 213 0.47 -11.02 2.60
CA PHE A 213 -0.20 -9.92 3.28
C PHE A 213 -1.65 -10.30 3.53
N LYS A 214 -2.13 -10.02 4.73
CA LYS A 214 -3.53 -10.24 5.12
C LYS A 214 -4.21 -8.90 5.34
N LEU A 215 -5.41 -8.74 4.78
CA LEU A 215 -6.22 -7.54 4.90
C LEU A 215 -7.13 -7.64 6.11
N TYR A 216 -7.13 -6.60 6.94
CA TYR A 216 -8.04 -6.44 8.07
C TYR A 216 -8.76 -5.10 7.97
N ARG A 217 -9.97 -5.01 8.54
CA ARG A 217 -10.56 -3.71 8.85
C ARG A 217 -9.81 -3.11 10.05
N VAL A 218 -9.49 -1.82 9.99
CA VAL A 218 -8.81 -1.15 11.10
C VAL A 218 -9.76 -1.05 12.31
N GLY A 219 -9.22 -1.37 13.49
CA GLY A 219 -9.98 -1.42 14.75
C GLY A 219 -10.50 -2.82 15.11
N ASP A 220 -10.61 -3.73 14.14
CA ASP A 220 -10.96 -5.12 14.40
C ASP A 220 -9.75 -5.87 15.00
N VAL A 221 -10.04 -6.90 15.80
CA VAL A 221 -8.99 -7.75 16.38
C VAL A 221 -8.35 -8.59 15.27
N LYS A 222 -7.03 -8.48 15.12
CA LYS A 222 -6.28 -9.26 14.11
C LYS A 222 -6.11 -10.72 14.54
N ALA A 223 -7.14 -11.54 14.31
CA ALA A 223 -7.01 -12.99 14.47
C ALA A 223 -6.48 -13.64 13.19
N PRO A 224 -5.63 -14.69 13.26
CA PRO A 224 -4.97 -15.29 12.08
C PRO A 224 -5.89 -15.77 10.96
N ASN A 225 -7.15 -16.06 11.29
CA ASN A 225 -8.19 -16.60 10.39
C ASN A 225 -9.32 -15.60 10.10
N GLU A 226 -9.27 -14.38 10.64
CA GLU A 226 -10.32 -13.36 10.48
C GLU A 226 -9.87 -12.23 9.54
N TYR A 227 -9.03 -12.54 8.56
CA TYR A 227 -8.69 -11.62 7.49
C TYR A 227 -9.82 -11.55 6.46
N LEU A 228 -9.95 -10.42 5.76
CA LEU A 228 -10.96 -10.17 4.72
C LEU A 228 -10.46 -10.61 3.33
N ALA A 229 -9.17 -10.48 3.11
CA ALA A 229 -8.48 -10.91 1.90
C ALA A 229 -7.01 -11.22 2.19
N MET A 230 -6.36 -11.94 1.29
CA MET A 230 -4.95 -12.27 1.35
C MET A 230 -4.31 -12.05 -0.01
N ALA A 231 -3.16 -11.39 -0.04
CA ALA A 231 -2.33 -11.23 -1.23
C ALA A 231 -1.01 -11.95 -1.01
N SER A 232 -0.55 -12.75 -1.99
CA SER A 232 0.74 -13.44 -1.87
C SER A 232 1.49 -13.62 -3.18
N TRP A 233 2.82 -13.57 -3.09
CA TRP A 233 3.72 -13.81 -4.22
C TRP A 233 5.05 -14.42 -3.77
N LYS A 234 5.78 -15.01 -4.73
CA LYS A 234 7.09 -15.62 -4.47
C LYS A 234 8.21 -14.61 -4.72
N GLU A 235 9.24 -14.61 -3.88
CA GLU A 235 10.43 -13.73 -3.99
C GLU A 235 11.06 -13.74 -5.38
N ALA A 236 11.39 -14.95 -5.88
CA ALA A 236 12.05 -15.13 -7.16
C ALA A 236 11.09 -15.20 -8.36
N ALA A 237 9.78 -15.15 -8.14
CA ALA A 237 8.79 -15.25 -9.21
C ALA A 237 7.92 -14.00 -9.27
N TRP A 238 8.55 -12.91 -9.73
CA TRP A 238 7.92 -11.63 -10.06
C TRP A 238 6.73 -11.72 -11.04
N LYS A 239 6.45 -12.90 -11.60
CA LYS A 239 5.29 -13.22 -12.46
C LYS A 239 4.12 -13.84 -11.72
N THR A 240 4.23 -14.06 -10.41
CA THR A 240 3.20 -14.67 -9.59
C THR A 240 2.64 -13.64 -8.63
N CYS A 241 1.32 -13.56 -8.56
CA CYS A 241 0.58 -12.91 -7.49
C CYS A 241 -0.75 -13.65 -7.39
N LYS A 242 -1.16 -13.93 -6.15
CA LYS A 242 -2.45 -14.53 -5.82
C LYS A 242 -3.18 -13.57 -4.90
N ILE A 243 -4.47 -13.38 -5.14
CA ILE A 243 -5.38 -12.59 -4.31
C ILE A 243 -6.54 -13.50 -3.96
N ASP A 244 -6.74 -13.76 -2.68
CA ASP A 244 -7.82 -14.58 -2.16
C ASP A 244 -8.72 -13.76 -1.25
N PHE A 245 -10.01 -13.72 -1.55
CA PHE A 245 -11.02 -13.23 -0.62
C PHE A 245 -11.33 -14.32 0.41
N SER A 246 -11.53 -13.91 1.66
CA SER A 246 -11.69 -14.82 2.80
C SER A 246 -12.83 -15.81 2.60
N ASP A 247 -13.95 -15.35 2.06
CA ASP A 247 -15.10 -16.17 1.68
C ASP A 247 -15.82 -15.61 0.42
N ASN A 248 -16.90 -16.29 0.01
CA ASN A 248 -17.70 -15.89 -1.17
C ASN A 248 -18.70 -14.75 -0.87
N GLY A 249 -18.99 -14.48 0.40
CA GLY A 249 -19.94 -13.45 0.85
C GLY A 249 -19.29 -12.09 1.03
N ILE A 250 -17.98 -12.03 1.31
CA ILE A 250 -17.28 -10.79 1.67
C ILE A 250 -17.38 -9.72 0.58
N GLN A 251 -17.29 -10.12 -0.69
CA GLN A 251 -17.45 -9.19 -1.81
C GLN A 251 -18.87 -8.63 -1.91
N LYS A 252 -19.89 -9.41 -1.50
CA LYS A 252 -21.28 -8.93 -1.46
C LYS A 252 -21.49 -7.97 -0.30
N SER A 253 -20.89 -8.28 0.86
CA SER A 253 -20.98 -7.46 2.07
C SER A 253 -20.44 -6.05 1.88
N PHE A 254 -19.36 -5.87 1.11
CA PHE A 254 -18.72 -4.57 0.88
C PHE A 254 -18.93 -3.98 -0.52
N GLY A 255 -19.37 -4.79 -1.48
CA GLY A 255 -19.62 -4.39 -2.86
C GLY A 255 -18.40 -4.38 -3.77
N ASP A 256 -18.65 -4.11 -5.06
CA ASP A 256 -17.63 -4.14 -6.10
C ASP A 256 -16.56 -3.07 -5.94
N ARG A 257 -16.94 -1.86 -5.49
CA ARG A 257 -16.01 -0.74 -5.30
C ARG A 257 -14.90 -1.10 -4.28
N TRP A 258 -15.29 -1.69 -3.15
CA TRP A 258 -14.35 -2.21 -2.16
C TRP A 258 -13.52 -3.37 -2.75
N SER A 259 -14.16 -4.30 -3.45
CA SER A 259 -13.47 -5.45 -4.06
C SER A 259 -12.40 -5.02 -5.07
N LEU A 260 -12.67 -3.94 -5.84
CA LEU A 260 -11.70 -3.33 -6.75
C LEU A 260 -10.55 -2.65 -6.00
N MET A 261 -10.81 -1.96 -4.88
CA MET A 261 -9.76 -1.43 -4.00
C MET A 261 -8.85 -2.53 -3.46
N VAL A 262 -9.41 -3.66 -3.02
CA VAL A 262 -8.64 -4.84 -2.57
C VAL A 262 -7.73 -5.34 -3.68
N ILE A 263 -8.27 -5.54 -4.90
CA ILE A 263 -7.49 -6.04 -6.03
C ILE A 263 -6.38 -5.08 -6.41
N MET A 264 -6.69 -3.78 -6.54
CA MET A 264 -5.71 -2.80 -7.00
C MET A 264 -4.64 -2.47 -5.97
N SER A 265 -4.98 -2.39 -4.69
CA SER A 265 -3.98 -2.21 -3.63
C SER A 265 -3.04 -3.42 -3.57
N ALA A 266 -3.56 -4.66 -3.64
CA ALA A 266 -2.74 -5.86 -3.71
C ALA A 266 -1.82 -5.90 -4.94
N LEU A 267 -2.33 -5.53 -6.12
CA LEU A 267 -1.52 -5.43 -7.34
C LEU A 267 -0.45 -4.35 -7.24
N ARG A 268 -0.76 -3.21 -6.63
CA ARG A 268 0.21 -2.13 -6.41
C ARG A 268 1.30 -2.56 -5.44
N MET A 269 0.95 -3.21 -4.33
CA MET A 269 1.90 -3.79 -3.39
C MET A 269 2.81 -4.82 -4.06
N TRP A 270 2.25 -5.71 -4.87
CA TRP A 270 3.04 -6.65 -5.66
C TRP A 270 3.99 -5.93 -6.64
N GLN A 271 3.53 -4.87 -7.32
CA GLN A 271 4.38 -4.05 -8.19
C GLN A 271 5.54 -3.39 -7.43
N LEU A 272 5.28 -2.84 -6.24
CA LEU A 272 6.29 -2.27 -5.33
C LEU A 272 7.24 -3.34 -4.78
N GLY A 273 6.74 -4.56 -4.54
CA GLY A 273 7.55 -5.70 -4.16
C GLY A 273 8.60 -6.07 -5.22
N ARG A 274 8.25 -5.96 -6.51
CA ARG A 274 9.20 -6.21 -7.62
C ARG A 274 10.37 -5.21 -7.64
N SER A 275 10.19 -4.01 -7.11
CA SER A 275 11.24 -2.98 -6.99
C SER A 275 11.89 -2.92 -5.59
N GLY A 276 11.50 -3.81 -4.66
CA GLY A 276 11.98 -3.82 -3.27
C GLY A 276 11.33 -2.77 -2.37
N GLN A 277 10.43 -1.93 -2.88
CA GLN A 277 9.82 -0.84 -2.13
C GLN A 277 8.77 -1.31 -1.10
N ALA A 278 8.27 -2.54 -1.24
CA ALA A 278 7.37 -3.16 -0.25
C ALA A 278 8.11 -3.97 0.83
N SER A 279 9.44 -3.81 0.96
CA SER A 279 10.26 -4.53 1.93
C SER A 279 10.39 -3.77 3.25
N LEU A 280 10.69 -4.51 4.33
CA LEU A 280 11.00 -3.95 5.64
C LEU A 280 12.10 -2.88 5.55
N GLU A 281 13.20 -3.22 4.86
CA GLU A 281 14.36 -2.34 4.70
C GLU A 281 14.01 -1.01 4.03
N TYR A 282 13.06 -1.01 3.09
CA TYR A 282 12.67 0.23 2.42
C TYR A 282 11.75 1.10 3.29
N VAL A 283 10.82 0.48 4.02
CA VAL A 283 9.76 1.19 4.76
C VAL A 283 10.21 1.63 6.16
N SER A 284 11.22 0.98 6.74
CA SER A 284 11.76 1.36 8.06
C SER A 284 12.79 2.48 8.02
N ASN A 285 13.25 2.87 6.82
CA ASN A 285 14.27 3.91 6.60
C ASN A 285 13.65 5.26 6.27
#